data_AF-A0A9Q0FYR1-F1
#
_entry.id   AF-A0A9Q0FYR1-F1
#
_cell.length_a   1.000
_cell.length_b   1.000
_cell.length_c   1.000
_cell.angle_alpha   90.00
_cell.angle_beta   90.00
_cell.angle_gamma   90.00
#
_symmetry.space_group_name_H-M   'P 1'
#
loop_
_entity.id
_entity.type
_entity.pdbx_description
1 polymer ?
#
loop_
_entity_poly.entity_id
_entity_poly.type
_entity_poly.pdbx_seq_one_letter_code
_entity_poly.pdbx_strand_id
1 'polypeptide(L)'
;MDGDGFEEQNKLPELKLDAKQAQGFLSFFKTLPNDERAVRLFDRRDYYTAHGENATFIAKTYYRTTTALRQLGSGSNGLSSVSISRNMFETIARDLLLERTDRTLELYEGSGSNWRLVKSGTPGNLGSFDDVLFANNEMQDSPVVVALFPNLRENGCSVGLSYVDLTKR
;
A
#
# COMPACT_ATOMS: atom_id res chain seq x y z
N MET A 1 -30.37 28.73 0.91
CA MET A 1 -30.16 27.68 -0.10
C MET A 1 -28.70 27.30 -0.06
N ASP A 2 -28.40 26.44 0.92
CA ASP A 2 -27.66 25.18 0.80
C ASP A 2 -26.32 25.19 0.05
N GLY A 3 -25.24 25.01 0.82
CA GLY A 3 -23.90 24.76 0.32
C GLY A 3 -22.91 24.25 1.37
N ASP A 4 -23.38 23.65 2.48
CA ASP A 4 -22.52 22.94 3.43
C ASP A 4 -22.63 21.44 3.14
N GLY A 5 -21.64 20.89 2.44
CA GLY A 5 -21.66 19.49 2.03
C GLY A 5 -20.31 18.89 1.63
N PHE A 6 -19.18 19.40 2.15
CA PHE A 6 -17.84 18.90 1.78
C PHE A 6 -16.87 18.61 2.93
N GLU A 7 -17.30 18.61 4.20
CA GLU A 7 -16.39 18.36 5.33
C GLU A 7 -16.54 17.00 6.02
N GLU A 8 -17.48 16.15 5.60
CA GLU A 8 -17.81 14.93 6.36
C GLU A 8 -17.13 13.63 5.90
N GLN A 9 -16.18 13.66 4.94
CA GLN A 9 -15.68 12.43 4.31
C GLN A 9 -14.23 12.00 4.63
N ASN A 10 -13.52 12.69 5.53
CA ASN A 10 -12.12 12.34 5.83
C ASN A 10 -11.78 12.39 7.33
N LYS A 11 -12.66 11.90 8.20
CA LYS A 11 -12.25 11.60 9.58
C LYS A 11 -11.33 10.39 9.57
N LEU A 12 -10.04 10.65 9.77
CA LEU A 12 -9.02 9.61 9.92
C LEU A 12 -9.39 8.69 11.09
N PRO A 13 -9.26 7.36 10.93
CA PRO A 13 -9.46 6.43 12.03
C PRO A 13 -8.58 6.81 13.22
N GLU A 14 -9.11 6.67 14.42
CA GLU A 14 -8.35 6.96 15.62
C GLU A 14 -7.38 5.82 15.91
N LEU A 15 -6.07 6.09 15.87
CA LEU A 15 -5.05 5.12 16.20
C LEU A 15 -5.11 4.77 17.70
N LYS A 16 -5.86 3.72 18.05
CA LYS A 16 -5.98 3.20 19.42
C LYS A 16 -5.04 2.01 19.59
N LEU A 17 -3.89 2.23 20.21
CA LEU A 17 -2.92 1.19 20.53
C LEU A 17 -2.49 1.30 21.98
N ASP A 18 -2.62 0.21 22.73
CA ASP A 18 -2.11 0.14 24.09
C ASP A 18 -0.57 0.19 24.10
N ALA A 19 0.02 0.78 25.13
CA ALA A 19 1.47 0.99 25.22
C ALA A 19 2.30 -0.29 25.01
N LYS A 20 1.82 -1.44 25.50
CA LYS A 20 2.48 -2.75 25.30
C LYS A 20 2.44 -3.20 23.85
N GLN A 21 1.31 -3.01 23.16
CA GLN A 21 1.16 -3.38 21.75
C GLN A 21 1.99 -2.46 20.85
N ALA A 22 2.04 -1.16 21.17
CA ALA A 22 2.88 -0.19 20.47
C ALA A 22 4.37 -0.56 20.58
N GLN A 23 4.84 -0.93 21.78
CA GLN A 23 6.23 -1.38 21.98
C GLN A 23 6.55 -2.65 21.18
N GLY A 24 5.67 -3.66 21.23
CA GLY A 24 5.85 -4.88 20.43
C GLY A 24 5.91 -4.59 18.92
N PHE A 25 5.06 -3.69 18.44
CA PHE A 25 5.06 -3.27 17.04
C PHE A 25 6.36 -2.59 16.65
N LEU A 26 6.85 -1.65 17.47
CA LEU A 26 8.11 -0.96 17.23
C LEU A 26 9.30 -1.93 17.18
N SER A 27 9.33 -2.95 18.04
CA SER A 27 10.34 -4.01 17.99
C SER A 27 10.29 -4.78 16.67
N PHE A 28 9.10 -5.18 16.22
CA PHE A 28 8.94 -5.84 14.92
C PHE A 28 9.35 -4.93 13.76
N PHE A 29 8.89 -3.67 13.74
CA PHE A 29 9.13 -2.73 12.65
C PHE A 29 10.63 -2.49 12.41
N LYS A 30 11.44 -2.50 13.48
CA LYS A 30 12.91 -2.39 13.40
C LYS A 30 13.59 -3.60 12.75
N THR A 31 12.92 -4.75 12.66
CA THR A 31 13.47 -5.95 12.01
C THR A 31 13.21 -5.96 10.50
N LEU A 32 12.35 -5.08 9.99
CA LEU A 32 12.04 -5.01 8.57
C LEU A 32 13.24 -4.46 7.77
N PRO A 33 13.48 -4.96 6.55
CA PRO A 33 14.54 -4.44 5.69
C PRO A 33 14.23 -3.01 5.27
N ASN A 34 15.28 -2.18 5.14
CA ASN A 34 15.12 -0.85 4.59
C ASN A 34 14.97 -0.94 3.07
N ASP A 35 13.77 -0.65 2.57
CA ASP A 35 13.45 -0.64 1.14
C ASP A 35 12.56 0.58 0.86
N GLU A 36 13.10 1.54 0.11
CA GLU A 36 12.43 2.79 -0.24
C GLU A 36 11.29 2.60 -1.26
N ARG A 37 11.32 1.49 -2.01
CA ARG A 37 10.30 1.13 -3.00
C ARG A 37 9.09 0.49 -2.33
N ALA A 38 9.30 -0.21 -1.21
CA ALA A 38 8.24 -0.89 -0.48
C ALA A 38 7.37 0.09 0.31
N VAL A 39 6.11 0.18 -0.07
CA VAL A 39 5.06 0.80 0.75
C VAL A 39 4.43 -0.29 1.61
N ARG A 40 4.67 -0.21 2.92
CA ARG A 40 4.20 -1.21 3.89
C ARG A 40 2.99 -0.70 4.65
N LEU A 41 1.90 -1.46 4.55
CA LEU A 41 0.66 -1.21 5.25
C LEU A 41 0.41 -2.33 6.27
N PHE A 42 -0.17 -1.97 7.40
CA PHE A 42 -0.41 -2.86 8.52
C PHE A 42 -1.89 -2.89 8.84
N ASP A 43 -2.50 -4.07 8.73
CA ASP A 43 -3.92 -4.26 9.02
C ASP A 43 -4.19 -4.23 10.52
N ARG A 44 -5.08 -3.32 10.94
CA ARG A 44 -5.60 -3.17 12.31
C ARG A 44 -7.04 -3.67 12.43
N ARG A 45 -7.49 -4.52 11.49
CA ARG A 45 -8.86 -5.05 11.30
C ARG A 45 -9.85 -4.02 10.78
N ASP A 46 -9.97 -2.90 11.46
CA ASP A 46 -10.95 -1.86 11.11
C ASP A 46 -10.40 -0.80 10.15
N TYR A 47 -9.08 -0.64 10.14
CA TYR A 47 -8.34 0.33 9.35
C TYR A 47 -6.92 -0.17 9.12
N TYR A 48 -6.19 0.49 8.25
CA TYR A 48 -4.78 0.21 7.98
C TYR A 48 -3.90 1.29 8.58
N THR A 49 -2.66 0.96 8.87
CA THR A 49 -1.66 1.95 9.31
C THR A 49 -0.41 1.87 8.46
N ALA A 50 0.20 3.03 8.19
CA ALA A 50 1.54 3.11 7.64
C ALA A 50 2.44 3.89 8.60
N HIS A 51 3.74 3.64 8.51
CA HIS A 51 4.70 4.14 9.50
C HIS A 51 5.98 4.69 8.85
N GLY A 52 6.69 5.56 9.56
CA GLY A 52 7.94 6.17 9.13
C GLY A 52 7.80 6.98 7.83
N GLU A 53 8.68 6.71 6.87
CA GLU A 53 8.66 7.35 5.55
C GLU A 53 7.41 6.99 4.75
N ASN A 54 6.91 5.75 4.85
CA ASN A 54 5.66 5.37 4.21
C ASN A 54 4.47 6.21 4.75
N ALA A 55 4.45 6.50 6.05
CA ALA A 55 3.42 7.37 6.62
C ALA A 55 3.50 8.78 6.04
N THR A 56 4.71 9.34 5.94
CA THR A 56 4.94 10.68 5.40
C THR A 56 4.58 10.77 3.92
N PHE A 57 4.95 9.75 3.15
CA PHE A 57 4.57 9.61 1.75
C PHE A 57 3.04 9.60 1.61
N ILE A 58 2.34 8.76 2.37
CA ILE A 58 0.88 8.64 2.26
C ILE A 58 0.16 9.93 2.67
N ALA A 59 0.61 10.55 3.77
CA ALA A 59 0.06 11.81 4.27
C ALA A 59 0.17 12.94 3.22
N LYS A 60 1.33 13.06 2.56
CA LYS A 60 1.55 14.10 1.54
C LYS A 60 0.86 13.79 0.21
N THR A 61 0.93 12.54 -0.25
CA THR A 61 0.46 12.16 -1.58
C THR A 61 -1.06 12.00 -1.63
N TYR A 62 -1.67 11.30 -0.67
CA TYR A 62 -3.10 10.96 -0.73
C TYR A 62 -3.95 11.88 0.15
N TYR A 63 -3.50 12.16 1.38
CA TYR A 63 -4.25 13.06 2.28
C TYR A 63 -3.97 14.55 2.04
N ARG A 64 -2.92 14.88 1.27
CA ARG A 64 -2.47 16.25 0.99
C ARG A 64 -2.26 17.09 2.26
N THR A 65 -1.93 16.44 3.39
CA THR A 65 -1.68 17.11 4.66
C THR A 65 -0.73 16.32 5.53
N THR A 66 0.16 17.02 6.23
CA THR A 66 1.03 16.41 7.26
C THR A 66 0.35 16.31 8.63
N THR A 67 -0.80 16.97 8.82
CA THR A 67 -1.56 16.92 10.08
C THR A 67 -2.17 15.55 10.37
N ALA A 68 -2.25 14.69 9.35
CA ALA A 68 -2.68 13.30 9.48
C ALA A 68 -1.67 12.41 10.23
N LEU A 69 -0.41 12.87 10.35
CA LEU A 69 0.65 12.14 11.01
C LEU A 69 0.50 12.21 12.54
N ARG A 70 0.48 11.04 13.16
CA ARG A 70 0.50 10.85 14.62
C ARG A 70 1.80 10.19 15.03
N GLN A 71 2.27 10.48 16.24
CA GLN A 71 3.42 9.78 16.80
C GLN A 71 2.97 8.48 17.47
N LEU A 72 3.56 7.36 17.06
CA LEU A 72 3.40 6.08 17.73
C LEU A 72 4.61 5.82 18.61
N GLY A 73 4.36 5.60 19.91
CA GLY A 73 5.41 5.46 20.93
C GLY A 73 5.73 6.76 21.64
N SER A 74 6.79 6.76 22.44
CA SER A 74 7.19 7.93 23.24
C SER A 74 8.72 8.08 23.23
N GLY A 75 9.20 9.33 23.23
CA GLY A 75 10.62 9.67 23.25
C GLY A 75 11.32 9.57 21.88
N SER A 76 12.63 9.33 21.90
CA SER A 76 13.51 9.28 20.71
C SER A 76 13.26 8.10 19.76
N ASN A 77 12.44 7.12 20.18
CA ASN A 77 12.01 5.99 19.37
C ASN A 77 10.59 6.15 18.80
N GLY A 78 10.03 7.37 18.85
CA GLY A 78 8.72 7.69 18.27
C GLY A 78 8.73 7.49 16.75
N LEU A 79 7.66 6.88 16.23
CA LEU A 79 7.50 6.60 14.81
C LEU A 79 6.29 7.36 14.26
N SER A 80 6.53 8.20 13.25
CA SER A 80 5.45 8.87 12.51
C SER A 80 4.52 7.83 11.89
N SER A 81 3.23 7.98 12.11
CA SER A 81 2.23 6.98 11.76
C SER A 81 0.99 7.65 11.19
N VAL A 82 0.36 7.05 10.18
CA VAL A 82 -0.90 7.52 9.61
C VAL A 82 -1.92 6.39 9.63
N SER A 83 -3.17 6.72 9.92
CA SER A 83 -4.29 5.77 9.86
C SER A 83 -5.03 5.94 8.55
N ILE A 84 -5.37 4.83 7.92
CA ILE A 84 -5.87 4.75 6.55
C ILE A 84 -7.18 3.98 6.59
N SER A 85 -8.26 4.59 6.11
CA SER A 85 -9.56 3.91 6.00
C SER A 85 -9.51 2.80 4.94
N ARG A 86 -10.44 1.84 4.99
CA ARG A 86 -10.52 0.77 3.97
C ARG A 86 -10.66 1.33 2.55
N ASN A 87 -11.53 2.31 2.35
CA ASN A 87 -11.71 2.96 1.05
C ASN A 87 -10.41 3.64 0.58
N MET A 88 -9.69 4.33 1.46
CA MET A 88 -8.43 4.96 1.08
C MET A 88 -7.34 3.93 0.78
N PHE A 89 -7.34 2.80 1.49
CA PHE A 89 -6.44 1.69 1.19
C PHE A 89 -6.66 1.14 -0.23
N GLU A 90 -7.92 0.97 -0.66
CA GLU A 90 -8.22 0.56 -2.04
C GLU A 90 -7.69 1.58 -3.06
N THR A 91 -7.90 2.88 -2.81
CA THR A 91 -7.36 3.96 -3.66
C THR A 91 -5.84 3.93 -3.74
N ILE A 92 -5.16 3.78 -2.60
CA ILE A 92 -3.70 3.70 -2.52
C ILE A 92 -3.20 2.45 -3.25
N ALA A 93 -3.81 1.29 -3.02
CA ALA A 93 -3.42 0.03 -3.65
C ALA A 93 -3.56 0.13 -5.17
N ARG A 94 -4.65 0.72 -5.67
CA ARG A 94 -4.87 0.95 -7.10
C ARG A 94 -3.80 1.87 -7.70
N ASP A 95 -3.54 3.02 -7.08
CA ASP A 95 -2.53 3.96 -7.56
C ASP A 95 -1.12 3.34 -7.57
N LEU A 96 -0.72 2.70 -6.47
CA LEU A 96 0.61 2.10 -6.34
C LEU A 96 0.85 0.94 -7.31
N LEU A 97 -0.20 0.18 -7.65
CA LEU A 97 -0.07 -1.03 -8.45
C LEU A 97 -0.42 -0.83 -9.93
N LEU A 98 -1.26 0.14 -10.28
CA LEU A 98 -1.69 0.34 -11.68
C LEU A 98 -1.09 1.60 -12.31
N GLU A 99 -1.00 2.69 -11.56
CA GLU A 99 -0.55 3.99 -12.09
C GLU A 99 0.97 4.17 -11.92
N ARG A 100 1.51 3.70 -10.79
CA ARG A 100 2.93 3.83 -10.47
C ARG A 100 3.71 2.60 -10.87
N THR A 101 4.95 2.81 -11.34
CA THR A 101 5.89 1.73 -11.70
C THR A 101 7.13 1.66 -10.81
N ASP A 102 7.26 2.59 -9.86
CA ASP A 102 8.44 2.76 -9.02
C ASP A 102 8.37 2.00 -7.68
N ARG A 103 7.17 1.60 -7.25
CA ARG A 103 6.90 1.11 -5.89
C ARG A 103 6.35 -0.31 -5.86
N THR A 104 6.48 -0.94 -4.70
CA THR A 104 5.87 -2.23 -4.36
C THR A 104 4.93 -2.03 -3.17
N LEU A 105 3.92 -2.88 -3.04
CA LEU A 105 2.95 -2.84 -1.94
C LEU A 105 3.06 -4.12 -1.11
N GLU A 106 3.20 -3.95 0.21
CA GLU A 106 3.22 -5.03 1.17
C GLU A 106 2.13 -4.81 2.22
N LEU A 107 1.30 -5.81 2.44
CA LEU A 107 0.31 -5.82 3.51
C LEU A 107 0.72 -6.81 4.59
N TYR A 108 0.81 -6.32 5.83
CA TYR A 108 1.10 -7.12 7.00
C TYR A 108 -0.13 -7.24 7.89
N GLU A 109 -0.35 -8.42 8.44
CA GLU A 109 -1.34 -8.69 9.48
C GLU A 109 -0.65 -9.16 10.76
N GLY A 110 -1.19 -8.77 11.90
CA GLY A 110 -0.59 -9.16 13.17
C GLY A 110 -1.06 -8.36 14.36
N SER A 111 -0.41 -8.62 15.49
CA SER A 111 -0.60 -7.85 16.71
C SER A 111 0.64 -7.94 17.61
N GLY A 112 0.87 -6.91 18.43
CA GLY A 112 2.06 -6.83 19.27
C GLY A 112 3.33 -6.89 18.42
N SER A 113 4.20 -7.87 18.69
CA SER A 113 5.42 -8.14 17.93
C SER A 113 5.27 -9.20 16.83
N ASN A 114 4.09 -9.80 16.68
CA ASN A 114 3.86 -10.92 15.76
C ASN A 114 3.13 -10.41 14.52
N TRP A 115 3.89 -9.97 13.53
CA TRP A 115 3.40 -9.52 12.23
C TRP A 115 3.93 -10.41 11.12
N ARG A 116 3.09 -10.70 10.14
CA ARG A 116 3.44 -11.49 8.96
C ARG A 116 3.02 -10.77 7.70
N LEU A 117 3.82 -10.88 6.65
CA LEU A 117 3.45 -10.44 5.31
C LEU A 117 2.33 -11.37 4.80
N VAL A 118 1.17 -10.82 4.48
CA VAL A 118 0.01 -11.59 3.98
C VAL A 118 -0.27 -11.35 2.50
N LYS A 119 0.01 -10.15 2.00
CA LYS A 119 -0.11 -9.83 0.57
C LYS A 119 1.12 -9.03 0.14
N SER A 120 1.60 -9.35 -1.06
CA SER A 120 2.70 -8.64 -1.73
C SER A 120 2.28 -8.41 -3.18
N GLY A 121 2.48 -7.17 -3.65
CA GLY A 121 2.08 -6.75 -4.98
C GLY A 121 3.12 -5.84 -5.61
N THR A 122 3.29 -5.98 -6.91
CA THR A 122 4.06 -5.06 -7.75
C THR A 122 3.22 -4.69 -8.97
N PRO A 123 3.56 -3.63 -9.71
CA PRO A 123 2.80 -3.25 -10.90
C PRO A 123 2.70 -4.34 -11.97
N GLY A 124 3.64 -5.29 -11.99
CA GLY A 124 3.61 -6.47 -12.86
C GLY A 124 3.10 -7.75 -12.18
N ASN A 125 2.72 -7.71 -10.90
CA ASN A 125 2.22 -8.86 -10.15
C ASN A 125 1.14 -8.42 -9.16
N LEU A 126 -0.11 -8.41 -9.62
CA LEU A 126 -1.27 -7.93 -8.88
C LEU A 126 -2.00 -9.02 -8.10
N GLY A 127 -1.71 -10.30 -8.36
CA GLY A 127 -2.57 -11.42 -7.98
C GLY A 127 -2.90 -11.52 -6.50
N SER A 128 -2.03 -11.04 -5.60
CA SER A 128 -2.31 -11.04 -4.16
C SER A 128 -3.35 -9.99 -3.73
N PHE A 129 -3.58 -8.98 -4.56
CA PHE A 129 -4.46 -7.83 -4.32
C PHE A 129 -5.67 -7.78 -5.27
N ASP A 130 -5.93 -8.83 -6.05
CA ASP A 130 -7.08 -8.90 -6.97
C ASP A 130 -8.40 -8.58 -6.22
N ASP A 131 -8.61 -9.17 -5.05
CA ASP A 131 -9.78 -8.93 -4.20
C ASP A 131 -9.95 -7.46 -3.80
N VAL A 132 -8.86 -6.71 -3.65
CA VAL A 132 -8.87 -5.27 -3.32
C VAL A 132 -9.09 -4.43 -4.57
N LEU A 133 -8.43 -4.77 -5.68
CA LEU A 133 -8.47 -4.00 -6.92
C LEU A 133 -9.84 -4.13 -7.62
N PHE A 134 -10.43 -5.33 -7.58
CA PHE A 134 -11.71 -5.67 -8.21
C PHE A 134 -12.91 -5.61 -7.26
N ALA A 135 -12.75 -5.17 -6.00
CA ALA A 135 -13.86 -4.99 -5.06
C ALA A 135 -14.94 -4.02 -5.57
N ASN A 136 -14.53 -3.00 -6.33
CA ASN A 136 -15.41 -2.03 -6.96
C ASN A 136 -15.50 -2.28 -8.47
N ASN A 137 -16.73 -2.40 -8.97
CA ASN A 137 -17.09 -2.76 -10.35
C ASN A 137 -16.71 -1.70 -11.41
N GLU A 138 -15.93 -0.68 -11.03
CA GLU A 138 -15.47 0.41 -11.91
C GLU A 138 -14.28 -0.01 -12.78
N MET A 139 -13.62 -1.13 -12.49
CA MET A 139 -12.50 -1.60 -13.28
C MET A 139 -13.01 -2.38 -14.51
N GLN A 140 -13.15 -1.67 -15.63
CA GLN A 140 -13.44 -2.26 -16.95
C GLN A 140 -12.18 -2.76 -17.67
N ASP A 141 -10.98 -2.36 -17.22
CA ASP A 141 -9.71 -2.76 -17.81
C ASP A 141 -9.10 -3.98 -17.09
N SER A 142 -8.81 -5.03 -17.87
CA SER A 142 -8.11 -6.22 -17.39
C SER A 142 -6.61 -5.98 -17.39
N PRO A 143 -5.91 -6.08 -16.24
CA PRO A 143 -4.46 -5.98 -16.23
C PRO A 143 -3.82 -7.17 -16.97
N VAL A 144 -3.00 -6.86 -17.97
CA VAL A 144 -2.23 -7.84 -18.74
C VAL A 144 -0.75 -7.65 -18.45
N VAL A 145 -0.09 -8.74 -18.04
CA VAL A 145 1.37 -8.74 -17.86
C VAL A 145 2.00 -9.24 -19.16
N VAL A 146 2.94 -8.47 -19.72
CA VAL A 146 3.66 -8.83 -20.96
C VAL A 146 5.15 -9.00 -20.66
N ALA A 147 5.73 -10.10 -21.11
CA ALA A 147 7.17 -10.33 -21.12
C ALA A 147 7.70 -10.27 -22.56
N LEU A 148 8.73 -9.45 -22.76
CA LEU A 148 9.41 -9.26 -24.04
C LEU A 148 10.83 -9.84 -23.96
N PHE A 149 11.21 -10.64 -24.96
CA PHE A 149 12.53 -11.25 -25.07
C PHE A 149 13.19 -10.84 -26.40
N PRO A 150 14.01 -9.77 -26.41
CA PRO A 150 14.72 -9.36 -27.61
C PRO A 150 15.88 -10.31 -27.91
N ASN A 151 15.94 -10.80 -29.14
CA ASN A 151 17.00 -11.62 -29.70
C ASN A 151 17.67 -10.84 -30.84
N LEU A 152 18.82 -10.23 -30.52
CA LEU A 152 19.59 -9.46 -31.48
C LEU A 152 20.52 -10.40 -32.27
N ARG A 153 20.43 -10.33 -33.60
CA ARG A 153 21.29 -11.04 -34.55
C ARG A 153 21.95 -10.02 -35.47
N GLU A 154 23.05 -10.42 -36.13
CA GLU A 154 23.81 -9.54 -37.03
C GLU A 154 22.95 -8.90 -38.14
N ASN A 155 21.87 -9.56 -38.55
CA ASN A 155 20.96 -9.11 -39.60
C ASN A 155 19.56 -8.66 -39.11
N GLY A 156 19.37 -8.43 -37.80
CA GLY A 156 18.11 -7.90 -37.28
C GLY A 156 17.83 -8.24 -35.81
N CYS A 157 16.74 -7.70 -35.28
CA CYS A 157 16.26 -7.97 -33.93
C CYS A 157 14.92 -8.71 -34.00
N SER A 158 14.85 -9.94 -33.49
CA SER A 158 13.59 -10.67 -33.30
C SER A 158 13.14 -10.52 -31.85
N VAL A 159 11.88 -10.15 -31.59
CA VAL A 159 11.35 -10.01 -30.22
C VAL A 159 10.33 -11.09 -29.96
N GLY A 160 10.62 -12.00 -29.03
CA GLY A 160 9.64 -12.93 -28.49
C GLY A 160 8.69 -12.19 -27.54
N LEU A 161 7.39 -12.44 -27.66
CA LEU A 161 6.36 -11.84 -26.82
C LEU A 161 5.54 -12.95 -26.17
N SER A 162 5.33 -12.83 -24.86
CA SER A 162 4.37 -13.65 -24.12
C SER A 162 3.57 -12.76 -23.19
N TYR A 163 2.30 -13.08 -22.97
CA TYR A 163 1.45 -12.31 -22.07
C TYR A 163 0.57 -13.23 -21.22
N VAL A 164 0.15 -12.71 -20.07
CA VAL A 164 -0.81 -13.36 -19.16
C VAL A 164 -1.93 -12.38 -18.87
N ASP A 165 -3.17 -12.80 -19.15
CA ASP A 165 -4.41 -12.11 -18.75
C ASP A 165 -4.86 -12.70 -17.41
N LEU A 166 -4.80 -11.90 -16.34
CA LEU A 166 -5.10 -12.38 -14.99
C LEU A 166 -6.60 -12.49 -14.71
N THR A 167 -7.46 -11.96 -15.59
CA THR A 167 -8.93 -11.99 -15.42
C THR A 167 -9.59 -13.24 -16.00
N LYS A 168 -8.90 -13.96 -16.89
CA LYS A 168 -9.39 -15.20 -17.50
C LYS A 168 -8.69 -16.40 -16.87
N ARG A 169 -9.11 -16.77 -15.65
CA ARG A 169 -8.70 -18.02 -15.01
C ARG A 169 -9.68 -19.15 -15.28
#